data_AF-A0AAZ3PEN1-F1
#
_entry.id   AF-A0AAZ3PEN1-F1
#
_cell.length_a   1.000
_cell.length_b   1.000
_cell.length_c   1.000
_cell.angle_alpha   90.00
_cell.angle_beta   90.00
_cell.angle_gamma   90.00
#
_symmetry.space_group_name_H-M   'P 1'
#
loop_
_entity.id
_entity.type
_entity.pdbx_description
1 polymer ?
#
loop_
_entity_poly.entity_id
_entity_poly.type
_entity_poly.pdbx_seq_one_letter_code
_entity_poly.pdbx_strand_id
1 'polypeptide(L)'
;MCDVEAKMAAPLSTMKFWKPGSEAPGISEERHVTTETTGSPIIFNPHTALSIEKQRQKLPVFKHRNNILYLVESYQTVIIVGETGCGKTTQIPQYLLEAGWAAEGKVIGVTQPRRVAAISVANRLAEERGALLGHEVGYTIRFDDCSDPHATRIKFLTDGMLVREMMADPLLKKYSVLMLDEAHERTLYTDIAIGLLKKIQKKRRDLRLIVASATLDAKKFQEFFNLNETGDPNKDTCGILTVEGRTFPVDVFYTVSPVIIHCVPSPVIIHCVPSPVIIHCVPSPVIIHCVPSPVIIHCLLSWKFPLFTKS
;
A
#
# COMPACT_ATOMS: atom_id res chain seq x y z
N MET A 1 -30.08 7.00 55.51
CA MET A 1 -31.15 7.65 54.74
C MET A 1 -30.45 8.23 53.52
N CYS A 2 -30.42 7.44 52.45
CA CYS A 2 -29.64 7.71 51.25
C CYS A 2 -30.53 8.46 50.25
N ASP A 3 -30.16 9.69 49.89
CA ASP A 3 -30.77 10.40 48.77
C ASP A 3 -29.93 10.14 47.51
N VAL A 4 -30.52 9.37 46.60
CA VAL A 4 -30.03 9.09 45.25
C VAL A 4 -30.93 9.86 44.30
N GLU A 5 -30.47 11.00 43.78
CA GLU A 5 -31.17 11.70 42.70
C GLU A 5 -30.95 10.99 41.37
N ALA A 6 -32.01 10.34 40.88
CA ALA A 6 -32.09 9.77 39.55
C ALA A 6 -32.43 10.86 38.52
N LYS A 7 -31.53 11.11 37.56
CA LYS A 7 -31.84 11.91 36.36
C LYS A 7 -32.66 11.08 35.38
N MET A 8 -33.83 11.61 35.01
CA MET A 8 -34.80 11.04 34.06
C MET A 8 -34.22 10.93 32.65
N ALA A 9 -34.44 9.79 31.99
CA ALA A 9 -34.14 9.55 30.58
C ALA A 9 -35.24 10.12 29.66
N ALA A 10 -34.83 10.69 28.52
CA ALA A 10 -35.72 11.20 27.47
C ALA A 10 -36.44 10.06 26.72
N PRO A 11 -37.68 10.27 26.22
CA PRO A 11 -38.43 9.21 25.55
C PRO A 11 -37.86 8.88 24.16
N LEU A 12 -37.67 7.58 23.91
CA LEU A 12 -37.30 7.02 22.60
C LEU A 12 -38.42 7.28 21.59
N SER A 13 -38.14 8.04 20.53
CA SER A 13 -39.04 8.24 19.40
C SER A 13 -39.26 6.92 18.66
N THR A 14 -40.49 6.45 18.62
CA THR A 14 -40.89 5.26 17.85
C THR A 14 -40.81 5.55 16.36
N MET A 15 -39.85 4.94 15.65
CA MET A 15 -39.84 5.00 14.18
C MET A 15 -41.08 4.28 13.63
N LYS A 16 -42.01 5.04 13.05
CA LYS A 16 -43.16 4.51 12.31
C LYS A 16 -42.69 3.90 10.99
N PHE A 17 -42.97 2.62 10.79
CA PHE A 17 -42.75 1.91 9.53
C PHE A 17 -43.61 2.50 8.40
N TRP A 18 -42.97 2.90 7.29
CA TRP A 18 -43.65 3.48 6.11
C TRP A 18 -44.23 2.38 5.22
N LYS A 19 -45.51 2.51 4.84
CA LYS A 19 -46.19 1.59 3.93
C LYS A 19 -46.21 2.17 2.50
N PRO A 20 -45.97 1.34 1.46
CA PRO A 20 -45.98 1.80 0.07
C PRO A 20 -47.34 2.42 -0.31
N GLY A 21 -47.33 3.63 -0.85
CA GLY A 21 -48.54 4.36 -1.32
C GLY A 21 -48.97 5.57 -0.48
N SER A 22 -48.18 6.01 0.49
CA SER A 22 -48.42 7.26 1.24
C SER A 22 -47.35 8.31 0.91
N GLU A 23 -47.73 9.60 0.88
CA GLU A 23 -46.82 10.72 0.57
C GLU A 23 -45.58 10.71 1.49
N ALA A 24 -44.41 10.85 0.88
CA ALA A 24 -43.14 10.86 1.59
C ALA A 24 -43.04 12.15 2.44
N PRO A 25 -42.53 12.08 3.69
CA PRO A 25 -42.30 13.27 4.48
C PRO A 25 -41.32 14.19 3.75
N GLY A 26 -41.77 15.41 3.46
CA GLY A 26 -41.08 16.40 2.64
C GLY A 26 -39.69 16.76 3.15
N ILE A 27 -38.76 16.89 2.20
CA ILE A 27 -37.41 17.39 2.41
C ILE A 27 -37.46 18.90 2.30
N SER A 28 -37.43 19.60 3.43
CA SER A 28 -37.11 21.03 3.48
C SER A 28 -36.45 21.35 4.80
N GLU A 29 -35.13 21.17 4.85
CA GLU A 29 -34.22 21.98 5.67
C GLU A 29 -32.77 21.67 5.21
N GLU A 30 -32.00 22.73 5.04
CA GLU A 30 -30.63 22.74 4.53
C GLU A 30 -29.73 21.86 5.42
N ARG A 31 -29.21 20.77 4.86
CA ARG A 31 -28.19 19.97 5.55
C ARG A 31 -26.90 20.78 5.62
N HIS A 32 -26.63 21.33 6.80
CA HIS A 32 -25.25 21.55 7.23
C HIS A 32 -24.49 20.23 7.07
N VAL A 33 -23.49 20.23 6.18
CA VAL A 33 -22.59 19.11 5.96
C VAL A 33 -21.74 18.94 7.22
N THR A 34 -22.21 18.12 8.17
CA THR A 34 -21.34 17.55 9.19
C THR A 34 -20.46 16.52 8.50
N THR A 35 -19.16 16.79 8.54
CA THR A 35 -18.06 15.97 8.05
C THR A 35 -18.32 14.49 8.32
N GLU A 36 -18.65 13.74 7.27
CA GLU A 36 -18.64 12.28 7.33
C GLU A 36 -17.22 11.87 7.71
N THR A 37 -17.06 11.45 8.96
CA THR A 37 -15.82 10.84 9.42
C THR A 37 -15.74 9.50 8.69
N THR A 38 -15.05 9.49 7.54
CA THR A 38 -14.61 8.27 6.86
C THR A 38 -13.98 7.37 7.92
N GLY A 39 -14.70 6.31 8.29
CA GLY A 39 -14.22 5.31 9.22
C GLY A 39 -12.86 4.83 8.74
N SER A 40 -11.83 5.10 9.54
CA SER A 40 -10.49 4.55 9.32
C SER A 40 -10.63 3.04 9.09
N PRO A 41 -9.97 2.46 8.06
CA PRO A 41 -9.99 1.02 7.87
C PRO A 41 -9.59 0.37 9.20
N ILE A 42 -10.37 -0.61 9.67
CA ILE A 42 -10.07 -1.32 10.92
C ILE A 42 -8.79 -2.11 10.67
N ILE A 43 -7.65 -1.53 11.04
CA ILE A 43 -6.37 -2.23 11.04
C ILE A 43 -6.33 -3.04 12.34
N PHE A 44 -6.46 -4.36 12.21
CA PHE A 44 -6.30 -5.26 13.35
C PHE A 44 -4.84 -5.18 13.85
N ASN A 45 -4.65 -4.50 14.98
CA ASN A 45 -3.37 -4.42 15.67
C ASN A 45 -3.53 -5.07 17.06
N PRO A 46 -3.02 -6.29 17.28
CA PRO A 46 -3.14 -6.99 18.58
C PRO A 46 -2.31 -6.32 19.69
N HIS A 47 -1.60 -5.24 19.38
CA HIS A 47 -0.71 -4.53 20.28
C HIS A 47 -1.13 -3.06 20.49
N THR A 48 -2.38 -2.68 20.18
CA THR A 48 -2.93 -1.33 20.42
C THR A 48 -2.70 -0.80 21.83
N ALA A 49 -2.74 -1.68 22.84
CA ALA A 49 -2.50 -1.32 24.24
C ALA A 49 -1.05 -0.94 24.57
N LEU A 50 -0.09 -1.25 23.68
CA LEU A 50 1.32 -0.88 23.85
C LEU A 50 1.57 0.54 23.30
N SER A 51 2.54 1.24 23.88
CA SER A 51 3.10 2.46 23.28
C SER A 51 3.54 2.20 21.84
N ILE A 52 3.37 3.20 20.96
CA ILE A 52 3.74 3.12 19.53
C ILE A 52 5.15 2.57 19.33
N GLU A 53 6.12 3.02 20.14
CA GLU A 53 7.51 2.54 20.06
C GLU A 53 7.63 1.02 20.28
N LYS A 54 7.00 0.49 21.32
CA LYS A 54 6.95 -0.96 21.58
C LYS A 54 6.22 -1.73 20.49
N GLN A 55 5.21 -1.14 19.84
CA GLN A 55 4.56 -1.76 18.69
C GLN A 55 5.54 -1.88 17.50
N ARG A 56 6.29 -0.82 17.21
CA ARG A 56 7.32 -0.78 16.14
C ARG A 56 8.39 -1.86 16.34
N GLN A 57 8.89 -2.01 17.56
CA GLN A 57 9.91 -3.01 17.91
C GLN A 57 9.45 -4.47 17.70
N LYS A 58 8.14 -4.73 17.71
CA LYS A 58 7.59 -6.07 17.51
C LYS A 58 7.45 -6.47 16.04
N LEU A 59 7.54 -5.51 15.11
CA LEU A 59 7.46 -5.77 13.68
C LEU A 59 8.67 -6.59 13.20
N PRO A 60 8.50 -7.59 12.33
CA PRO A 60 9.61 -8.43 11.87
C PRO A 60 10.79 -7.65 11.30
N VAL A 61 10.54 -6.58 10.54
CA VAL A 61 11.58 -5.74 9.92
C VAL A 61 12.51 -5.09 10.95
N PHE A 62 12.08 -4.91 12.20
CA PHE A 62 12.90 -4.28 13.25
C PHE A 62 14.18 -5.06 13.53
N LYS A 63 14.14 -6.40 13.51
CA LYS A 63 15.32 -7.26 13.70
C LYS A 63 16.40 -7.05 12.63
N HIS A 64 15.99 -6.58 11.45
CA HIS A 64 16.86 -6.37 10.30
C HIS A 64 17.27 -4.91 10.12
N ARG A 65 16.94 -4.00 11.05
CA ARG A 65 17.24 -2.56 10.96
C ARG A 65 18.70 -2.30 10.54
N ASN A 66 19.66 -2.85 11.28
CA ASN A 66 21.08 -2.61 11.02
C ASN A 66 21.54 -3.23 9.70
N ASN A 67 21.01 -4.40 9.34
CA ASN A 67 21.31 -5.04 8.06
C ASN A 67 20.81 -4.18 6.89
N ILE A 68 19.62 -3.58 7.01
CA ILE A 68 19.07 -2.69 5.99
C ILE A 68 19.97 -1.47 5.81
N LEU A 69 20.37 -0.82 6.90
CA LEU A 69 21.24 0.36 6.85
C LEU A 69 22.60 0.03 6.22
N TYR A 70 23.23 -1.07 6.65
CA TYR A 70 24.48 -1.54 6.08
C TYR A 70 24.37 -1.81 4.56
N LEU A 71 23.29 -2.47 4.13
CA LEU A 71 23.09 -2.77 2.71
C LEU A 71 22.85 -1.51 1.89
N VAL A 72 22.10 -0.53 2.41
CA VAL A 72 21.85 0.74 1.70
C VAL A 72 23.11 1.59 1.61
N GLU A 73 24.01 1.52 2.61
CA GLU A 73 25.32 2.15 2.51
C GLU A 73 26.22 1.46 1.47
N SER A 74 26.26 0.13 1.51
CA SER A 74 27.16 -0.70 0.71
C SER A 74 26.76 -0.83 -0.77
N TYR A 75 25.46 -0.92 -1.05
CA TYR A 75 24.93 -1.21 -2.38
C TYR A 75 24.11 -0.03 -2.92
N GLN A 76 24.20 0.19 -4.24
CA GLN A 76 23.41 1.24 -4.89
C GLN A 76 21.92 0.88 -4.95
N THR A 77 21.61 -0.42 -5.06
CA THR A 77 20.25 -0.95 -5.01
C THR A 77 20.14 -2.07 -3.98
N VAL A 78 19.06 -2.07 -3.19
CA VAL A 78 18.74 -3.13 -2.24
C VAL A 78 17.34 -3.64 -2.51
N ILE A 79 17.21 -4.94 -2.72
CA ILE A 79 15.91 -5.60 -2.89
C ILE A 79 15.51 -6.19 -1.55
N ILE A 80 14.37 -5.74 -1.02
CA ILE A 80 13.86 -6.21 0.27
C ILE A 80 12.62 -7.05 0.01
N VAL A 81 12.76 -8.35 0.25
CA VAL A 81 11.67 -9.31 0.14
C VAL A 81 11.07 -9.51 1.52
N GLY A 82 9.77 -9.39 1.65
CA GLY A 82 9.08 -9.77 2.87
C GLY A 82 7.58 -9.64 2.72
N GLU A 83 6.83 -10.40 3.50
CA GLU A 83 5.36 -10.42 3.41
C GLU A 83 4.72 -9.06 3.76
N THR A 84 3.47 -8.88 3.37
CA THR A 84 2.68 -7.71 3.79
C THR A 84 2.54 -7.71 5.32
N GLY A 85 2.48 -6.52 5.92
CA GLY A 85 2.41 -6.38 7.38
C GLY A 85 3.72 -6.59 8.15
N CYS A 86 4.84 -6.95 7.50
CA CYS A 86 6.13 -7.06 8.21
C CYS A 86 6.77 -5.72 8.58
N GLY A 87 6.21 -4.60 8.10
CA GLY A 87 6.59 -3.23 8.47
C GLY A 87 7.50 -2.49 7.49
N LYS A 88 7.73 -3.01 6.27
CA LYS A 88 8.64 -2.41 5.26
C LYS A 88 8.35 -0.92 5.04
N THR A 89 7.12 -0.62 4.62
CA THR A 89 6.70 0.71 4.18
C THR A 89 6.72 1.75 5.28
N THR A 90 6.41 1.36 6.53
CA THR A 90 6.34 2.29 7.65
C THR A 90 7.68 2.44 8.35
N GLN A 91 8.49 1.40 8.48
CA GLN A 91 9.69 1.46 9.33
C GLN A 91 10.97 1.77 8.58
N ILE A 92 11.15 1.27 7.35
CA ILE A 92 12.39 1.50 6.58
C ILE A 92 12.67 2.99 6.36
N PRO A 93 11.68 3.82 5.95
CA PRO A 93 11.92 5.25 5.78
C PRO A 93 12.34 5.95 7.08
N GLN A 94 11.84 5.51 8.23
CA GLN A 94 12.23 6.05 9.54
C GLN A 94 13.68 5.70 9.87
N TYR A 95 14.10 4.45 9.61
CA TYR A 95 15.49 4.05 9.84
C TYR A 95 16.45 4.86 8.99
N LEU A 96 16.09 5.11 7.72
CA LEU A 96 16.89 5.93 6.81
C LEU A 96 16.95 7.39 7.27
N LEU A 97 15.82 7.95 7.72
CA LEU A 97 15.76 9.30 8.26
C LEU A 97 16.66 9.44 9.49
N GLU A 98 16.55 8.51 10.44
CA GLU A 98 17.37 8.46 11.66
C GLU A 98 18.87 8.27 11.36
N ALA A 99 19.21 7.55 10.29
CA ALA A 99 20.58 7.37 9.82
C ALA A 99 21.12 8.57 9.01
N GLY A 100 20.35 9.65 8.85
CA GLY A 100 20.81 10.88 8.21
C GLY A 100 20.68 10.90 6.68
N TRP A 101 19.97 9.96 6.07
CA TRP A 101 19.80 9.96 4.60
C TRP A 101 19.01 11.16 4.08
N ALA A 102 18.25 11.86 4.93
CA ALA A 102 17.55 13.09 4.58
C ALA A 102 18.31 14.37 5.03
N ALA A 103 19.61 14.27 5.34
CA ALA A 103 20.45 15.42 5.63
C ALA A 103 20.55 16.38 4.42
N GLU A 104 21.01 17.61 4.66
CA GLU A 104 21.21 18.63 3.61
C GLU A 104 19.94 18.96 2.78
N GLY A 105 18.76 18.77 3.37
CA GLY A 105 17.48 18.99 2.70
C GLY A 105 17.11 17.93 1.66
N LYS A 106 17.80 16.78 1.65
CA LYS A 106 17.43 15.62 0.83
C LYS A 106 16.12 14.99 1.33
N VAL A 107 15.48 14.26 0.43
CA VAL A 107 14.22 13.56 0.70
C VAL A 107 14.37 12.06 0.48
N ILE A 108 13.73 11.29 1.36
CA ILE A 108 13.47 9.87 1.20
C ILE A 108 12.09 9.73 0.56
N GLY A 109 12.04 9.29 -0.69
CA GLY A 109 10.79 9.09 -1.41
C GLY A 109 10.33 7.64 -1.34
N VAL A 110 9.05 7.40 -1.07
CA VAL A 110 8.47 6.05 -1.01
C VAL A 110 7.28 5.99 -1.93
N THR A 111 7.36 5.20 -2.99
CA THR A 111 6.25 5.08 -3.92
C THR A 111 5.21 4.08 -3.43
N GLN A 112 3.95 4.33 -3.82
CA GLN A 112 2.83 3.43 -3.60
C GLN A 112 2.01 3.32 -4.89
N PRO A 113 1.62 2.12 -5.32
CA PRO A 113 0.79 1.98 -6.53
C PRO A 113 -0.62 2.58 -6.32
N ARG A 114 -1.10 2.61 -5.07
CA ARG A 114 -2.46 3.04 -4.71
C ARG A 114 -2.47 4.38 -3.96
N ARG A 115 -3.32 5.31 -4.40
CA ARG A 115 -3.49 6.64 -3.77
C ARG A 115 -3.86 6.54 -2.29
N VAL A 116 -4.82 5.66 -1.96
CA VAL A 116 -5.29 5.49 -0.57
C VAL A 116 -4.18 4.97 0.33
N ALA A 117 -3.31 4.08 -0.18
CA ALA A 117 -2.14 3.59 0.56
C ALA A 117 -1.11 4.71 0.80
N ALA A 118 -0.82 5.55 -0.20
CA ALA A 118 0.09 6.68 -0.02
C ALA A 118 -0.38 7.63 1.09
N ILE A 119 -1.67 7.99 1.09
CA ILE A 119 -2.25 8.88 2.11
C ILE A 119 -2.26 8.20 3.49
N SER A 120 -2.77 6.97 3.58
CA SER A 120 -2.95 6.29 4.87
C SER A 120 -1.63 5.97 5.54
N VAL A 121 -0.62 5.56 4.77
CA VAL A 121 0.73 5.29 5.29
C VAL A 121 1.42 6.58 5.71
N ALA A 122 1.30 7.68 4.94
CA ALA A 122 1.86 8.97 5.33
C ALA A 122 1.26 9.48 6.65
N ASN A 123 -0.07 9.41 6.79
CA ASN A 123 -0.78 9.74 8.03
C ASN A 123 -0.28 8.89 9.21
N ARG A 124 -0.27 7.56 9.02
CA ARG A 124 0.21 6.63 10.04
C ARG A 124 1.64 6.95 10.47
N LEU A 125 2.51 7.26 9.51
CA LEU A 125 3.91 7.55 9.81
C LEU A 125 4.08 8.89 10.54
N ALA A 126 3.30 9.91 10.16
CA ALA A 126 3.28 11.19 10.85
C ALA A 126 2.86 11.02 12.32
N GLU A 127 1.81 10.24 12.58
CA GLU A 127 1.38 9.85 13.94
C GLU A 127 2.49 9.12 14.71
N GLU A 128 3.15 8.13 14.08
CA GLU A 128 4.22 7.37 14.73
C GLU A 128 5.42 8.23 15.13
N ARG A 129 5.66 9.31 14.38
CA ARG A 129 6.72 10.31 14.63
C ARG A 129 6.28 11.45 15.54
N GLY A 130 5.00 11.56 15.86
CA GLY A 130 4.44 12.74 16.53
C GLY A 130 4.59 14.03 15.71
N ALA A 131 4.61 13.91 14.38
CA ALA A 131 4.76 15.01 13.44
C ALA A 131 3.42 15.39 12.81
N LEU A 132 3.27 16.66 12.43
CA LEU A 132 2.14 17.10 11.61
C LEU A 132 2.32 16.57 10.18
N LEU A 133 1.28 15.93 9.63
CA LEU A 133 1.25 15.55 8.21
C LEU A 133 1.44 16.79 7.32
N GLY A 134 2.28 16.65 6.31
CA GLY A 134 2.67 17.73 5.41
C GLY A 134 3.91 18.49 5.88
N HIS A 135 4.36 18.31 7.12
CA HIS A 135 5.62 18.90 7.61
C HIS A 135 6.78 17.92 7.40
N GLU A 136 7.24 17.17 8.43
CA GLU A 136 8.38 16.23 8.30
C GLU A 136 8.04 15.03 7.39
N VAL A 137 6.80 14.55 7.47
CA VAL A 137 6.24 13.46 6.66
C VAL A 137 5.12 14.03 5.81
N GLY A 138 5.15 13.79 4.50
CA GLY A 138 4.11 14.26 3.59
C GLY A 138 3.79 13.26 2.49
N TYR A 139 2.79 13.58 1.68
CA TYR A 139 2.47 12.81 0.48
C TYR A 139 2.17 13.67 -0.74
N THR A 140 2.37 13.10 -1.93
CA THR A 140 1.92 13.71 -3.20
C THR A 140 1.26 12.66 -4.08
N ILE A 141 -0.01 12.91 -4.40
CA ILE A 141 -0.79 12.11 -5.33
C ILE A 141 -1.34 13.02 -6.43
N ARG A 142 -2.00 12.42 -7.43
CA ARG A 142 -2.61 13.21 -8.50
C ARG A 142 -3.69 14.12 -7.91
N PHE A 143 -3.56 15.43 -8.16
CA PHE A 143 -4.47 16.50 -7.72
C PHE A 143 -4.49 16.79 -6.22
N ASP A 144 -3.57 16.22 -5.45
CA ASP A 144 -3.49 16.49 -4.01
C ASP A 144 -2.03 16.33 -3.55
N ASP A 145 -1.47 17.40 -2.99
CA ASP A 145 -0.09 17.47 -2.52
C ASP A 145 -0.09 18.03 -1.09
N CYS A 146 0.17 17.15 -0.13
CA CYS A 146 0.30 17.46 1.28
C CYS A 146 1.76 17.28 1.68
N SER A 147 2.63 18.17 1.20
CA SER A 147 4.05 18.18 1.54
C SER A 147 4.62 19.61 1.54
N ASP A 148 5.55 19.87 2.45
CA ASP A 148 6.30 21.12 2.52
C ASP A 148 7.62 20.96 1.74
N PRO A 149 7.90 21.82 0.75
CA PRO A 149 9.10 21.72 -0.06
C PRO A 149 10.42 21.73 0.72
N HIS A 150 10.46 22.41 1.86
CA HIS A 150 11.64 22.64 2.70
C HIS A 150 11.66 21.82 3.98
N ALA A 151 10.51 21.45 4.54
CA ALA A 151 10.41 20.69 5.79
C ALA A 151 10.23 19.18 5.57
N THR A 152 9.58 18.74 4.49
CA THR A 152 9.36 17.31 4.26
C THR A 152 10.67 16.57 4.00
N ARG A 153 10.87 15.49 4.74
CA ARG A 153 12.03 14.60 4.66
C ARG A 153 11.66 13.19 4.24
N ILE A 154 10.46 12.73 4.60
CA ILE A 154 9.87 11.49 4.10
C ILE A 154 8.65 11.84 3.25
N LYS A 155 8.68 11.47 1.98
CA LYS A 155 7.62 11.79 1.03
C LYS A 155 7.03 10.52 0.43
N PHE A 156 5.76 10.25 0.71
CA PHE A 156 5.01 9.20 0.05
C PHE A 156 4.43 9.72 -1.26
N LEU A 157 4.51 8.98 -2.35
CA LEU A 157 3.94 9.44 -3.62
C LEU A 157 3.42 8.28 -4.45
N THR A 158 2.49 8.53 -5.35
CA THR A 158 2.15 7.47 -6.31
C THR A 158 3.23 7.32 -7.38
N ASP A 159 3.35 6.13 -7.95
CA ASP A 159 4.32 5.85 -9.03
C ASP A 159 4.20 6.87 -10.18
N GLY A 160 2.96 7.23 -10.56
CA GLY A 160 2.70 8.23 -11.59
C GLY A 160 3.16 9.64 -11.21
N MET A 161 3.13 10.01 -9.92
CA MET A 161 3.68 11.30 -9.46
C MET A 161 5.21 11.28 -9.48
N LEU A 162 5.85 10.16 -9.14
CA LEU A 162 7.30 10.02 -9.28
C LEU A 162 7.74 10.17 -10.73
N VAL A 163 7.07 9.48 -11.67
CA VAL A 163 7.36 9.60 -13.11
C VAL A 163 7.16 11.04 -13.59
N ARG A 164 6.13 11.74 -13.10
CA ARG A 164 5.91 13.15 -13.41
C ARG A 164 7.03 14.05 -12.87
N GLU A 165 7.52 13.80 -11.65
CA GLU A 165 8.66 14.53 -11.11
C GLU A 165 9.94 14.26 -11.92
N MET A 166 10.16 13.04 -12.42
CA MET A 166 11.28 12.72 -13.32
C MET A 166 11.23 13.51 -14.64
N MET A 167 10.04 13.86 -15.13
CA MET A 167 9.93 14.69 -16.34
C MET A 167 10.39 16.14 -16.09
N ALA A 168 10.19 16.66 -14.86
CA ALA A 168 10.61 17.99 -14.47
C ALA A 168 12.08 18.04 -14.00
N ASP A 169 12.51 17.05 -13.22
CA ASP A 169 13.89 16.85 -12.79
C ASP A 169 14.36 15.42 -13.15
N PRO A 170 14.96 15.25 -14.35
CA PRO A 170 15.41 13.94 -14.83
C PRO A 170 16.48 13.24 -13.98
N LEU A 171 17.12 13.95 -13.04
CA LEU A 171 18.12 13.38 -12.14
C LEU A 171 17.60 13.22 -10.70
N LEU A 172 16.36 13.62 -10.43
CA LEU A 172 15.72 13.52 -9.13
C LEU A 172 16.63 14.01 -7.99
N LYS A 173 17.28 15.17 -8.19
CA LYS A 173 18.34 15.71 -7.32
C LYS A 173 17.89 15.90 -5.87
N LYS A 174 16.59 16.13 -5.67
CA LYS A 174 15.98 16.26 -4.34
C LYS A 174 16.08 14.97 -3.52
N TYR A 175 16.07 13.81 -4.17
CA TYR A 175 16.08 12.53 -3.49
C TYR A 175 17.51 11.99 -3.28
N SER A 176 17.73 11.47 -2.07
CA SER A 176 18.92 10.67 -1.70
C SER A 176 18.62 9.18 -1.75
N VAL A 177 17.41 8.79 -1.32
CA VAL A 177 16.91 7.41 -1.36
C VAL A 177 15.52 7.40 -1.95
N LEU A 178 15.27 6.46 -2.87
CA LEU A 178 13.95 6.14 -3.36
C LEU A 178 13.62 4.68 -3.02
N MET A 179 12.43 4.46 -2.49
CA MET A 179 11.88 3.14 -2.22
C MET A 179 10.68 2.91 -3.15
N LEU A 180 10.80 1.93 -4.05
CA LEU A 180 9.69 1.43 -4.84
C LEU A 180 8.98 0.35 -4.04
N ASP A 181 7.85 0.67 -3.44
CA ASP A 181 7.08 -0.28 -2.66
C ASP A 181 6.05 -1.01 -3.51
N GLU A 182 5.69 -2.22 -3.07
CA GLU A 182 4.76 -3.09 -3.78
C GLU A 182 5.11 -3.28 -5.27
N ALA A 183 6.41 -3.38 -5.58
CA ALA A 183 6.91 -3.57 -6.96
C ALA A 183 6.38 -4.87 -7.61
N HIS A 184 5.78 -5.75 -6.81
CA HIS A 184 5.11 -6.97 -7.23
C HIS A 184 3.74 -6.73 -7.89
N GLU A 185 3.09 -5.57 -7.68
CA GLU A 185 1.82 -5.23 -8.34
C GLU A 185 1.99 -4.95 -9.84
N ARG A 186 3.24 -4.83 -10.34
CA ARG A 186 3.60 -4.74 -11.77
C ARG A 186 2.74 -3.74 -12.55
N THR A 187 2.53 -2.55 -11.98
CA THR A 187 1.81 -1.50 -12.68
C THR A 187 2.69 -0.89 -13.77
N LEU A 188 2.06 -0.37 -14.84
CA LEU A 188 2.79 0.28 -15.94
C LEU A 188 3.71 1.41 -15.45
N TYR A 189 3.25 2.23 -14.49
CA TYR A 189 4.05 3.33 -13.95
C TYR A 189 5.24 2.81 -13.14
N THR A 190 5.06 1.73 -12.37
CA THR A 190 6.15 1.09 -11.64
C THR A 190 7.24 0.59 -12.59
N ASP A 191 6.86 -0.12 -13.67
CA ASP A 191 7.82 -0.64 -14.66
C ASP A 191 8.57 0.49 -15.40
N ILE A 192 7.87 1.58 -15.75
CA ILE A 192 8.50 2.79 -16.31
C ILE A 192 9.50 3.39 -15.31
N ALA A 193 9.10 3.55 -14.04
CA ALA A 193 9.94 4.09 -12.99
C ALA A 193 11.20 3.23 -12.79
N ILE A 194 11.07 1.90 -12.73
CA ILE A 194 12.18 0.93 -12.64
C ILE A 194 13.19 1.15 -13.78
N GLY A 195 12.71 1.23 -15.02
CA GLY A 195 13.54 1.44 -16.20
C GLY A 195 14.27 2.78 -16.21
N LEU A 196 13.58 3.86 -15.81
CA LEU A 196 14.17 5.19 -15.71
C LEU A 196 15.18 5.28 -14.56
N LEU A 197 14.87 4.73 -13.39
CA LEU A 197 15.76 4.73 -12.23
C LEU A 197 17.07 4.00 -12.49
N LYS A 198 17.04 2.85 -13.19
CA LYS A 198 18.27 2.17 -13.64
C LYS A 198 19.15 3.09 -14.49
N LYS A 199 18.57 3.92 -15.37
CA LYS A 199 19.31 4.90 -16.18
C LYS A 199 19.85 6.05 -15.32
N ILE A 200 19.06 6.55 -14.37
CA ILE A 200 19.48 7.62 -13.46
C ILE A 200 20.64 7.16 -12.58
N GLN A 201 20.58 5.94 -12.03
CA GLN A 201 21.63 5.35 -11.19
C GLN A 201 22.99 5.25 -11.90
N LYS A 202 23.02 5.06 -13.23
CA LYS A 202 24.28 5.11 -13.99
C LYS A 202 24.94 6.50 -13.93
N LYS A 203 24.16 7.58 -13.83
CA LYS A 203 24.64 8.96 -13.72
C LYS A 203 24.81 9.43 -12.26
N ARG A 204 23.93 8.98 -11.37
CA ARG A 204 23.91 9.31 -9.95
C ARG A 204 24.28 8.11 -9.11
N ARG A 205 25.58 7.94 -8.87
CA ARG A 205 26.15 6.89 -7.99
C ARG A 205 25.80 7.11 -6.52
N ASP A 206 25.37 8.32 -6.16
CA ASP A 206 24.94 8.70 -4.82
C ASP A 206 23.47 8.33 -4.54
N LEU A 207 22.61 8.25 -5.56
CA LEU A 207 21.20 7.86 -5.40
C LEU A 207 21.09 6.38 -5.01
N ARG A 208 20.48 6.11 -3.85
CA ARG A 208 20.15 4.76 -3.38
C ARG A 208 18.73 4.38 -3.77
N LEU A 209 18.55 3.12 -4.15
CA LEU A 209 17.26 2.55 -4.51
C LEU A 209 16.94 1.35 -3.63
N ILE A 210 15.74 1.33 -3.08
CA ILE A 210 15.17 0.17 -2.40
C ILE A 210 14.01 -0.34 -3.25
N VAL A 211 14.01 -1.62 -3.57
CA VAL A 211 12.87 -2.28 -4.23
C VAL A 211 12.24 -3.21 -3.21
N ALA A 212 11.08 -2.83 -2.67
CA ALA A 212 10.34 -3.64 -1.73
C ALA A 212 9.28 -4.47 -2.45
N SER A 213 9.33 -5.77 -2.24
CA SER A 213 8.43 -6.75 -2.87
C SER A 213 7.97 -7.79 -1.86
N ALA A 214 6.75 -8.29 -2.04
CA ALA A 214 6.24 -9.43 -1.29
C ALA A 214 6.57 -10.78 -1.94
N THR A 215 7.07 -10.79 -3.18
CA THR A 215 7.24 -12.03 -3.97
C THR A 215 8.72 -12.40 -4.16
N LEU A 216 8.96 -13.71 -4.39
CA LEU A 216 10.28 -14.33 -4.55
C LEU A 216 11.02 -13.96 -5.85
N ASP A 217 10.49 -13.08 -6.71
CA ASP A 217 11.13 -12.70 -7.99
C ASP A 217 12.32 -11.73 -7.81
N ALA A 218 12.93 -11.71 -6.62
CA ALA A 218 14.03 -10.84 -6.23
C ALA A 218 15.27 -11.04 -7.10
N LYS A 219 15.54 -12.26 -7.55
CA LYS A 219 16.69 -12.54 -8.43
C LYS A 219 16.62 -11.78 -9.75
N LYS A 220 15.44 -11.71 -10.39
CA LYS A 220 15.28 -10.94 -11.63
C LYS A 220 15.49 -9.45 -11.41
N PHE A 221 15.01 -8.92 -10.29
CA PHE A 221 15.30 -7.53 -9.92
C PHE A 221 16.80 -7.31 -9.68
N GLN A 222 17.48 -8.28 -9.04
CA GLN A 222 18.91 -8.18 -8.76
C GLN A 222 19.71 -8.17 -10.06
N GLU A 223 19.46 -9.13 -10.95
CA GLU A 223 20.05 -9.18 -12.29
C GLU A 223 19.76 -7.91 -13.09
N PHE A 224 18.54 -7.37 -12.97
CA PHE A 224 18.18 -6.13 -13.64
C PHE A 224 18.93 -4.92 -13.09
N PHE A 225 19.09 -4.76 -11.77
CA PHE A 225 19.72 -3.57 -11.19
C PHE A 225 21.23 -3.70 -10.95
N ASN A 226 21.80 -4.90 -11.05
CA ASN A 226 23.23 -5.07 -10.94
C ASN A 226 23.92 -4.41 -12.15
N LEU A 227 24.77 -3.43 -11.86
CA LEU A 227 25.58 -2.71 -12.86
C LEU A 227 26.98 -3.29 -12.96
N ASN A 228 27.26 -4.38 -12.24
CA ASN A 228 28.50 -5.11 -12.35
C ASN A 228 28.57 -5.79 -13.73
N GLU A 229 29.44 -5.27 -14.59
CA GLU A 229 29.76 -5.87 -15.90
C GLU A 229 30.87 -6.91 -15.79
N THR A 230 31.45 -7.08 -14.59
CA THR A 230 32.51 -8.06 -14.31
C THR A 230 31.92 -9.30 -13.65
N GLY A 231 32.59 -10.44 -13.78
CA GLY A 231 32.21 -11.67 -13.07
C GLY A 231 32.64 -11.71 -11.59
N ASP A 232 33.12 -10.60 -11.02
CA ASP A 232 33.61 -10.51 -9.64
C ASP A 232 32.48 -10.08 -8.69
N PRO A 233 31.99 -10.97 -7.79
CA PRO A 233 30.87 -10.65 -6.89
C PRO A 233 31.15 -9.48 -5.95
N ASN A 234 32.42 -9.14 -5.68
CA ASN A 234 32.77 -8.03 -4.79
C ASN A 234 32.43 -6.66 -5.40
N LYS A 235 32.12 -6.61 -6.70
CA LYS A 235 31.74 -5.41 -7.43
C LYS A 235 30.23 -5.30 -7.67
N ASP A 236 29.45 -6.22 -7.09
CA ASP A 236 28.00 -6.18 -7.20
C ASP A 236 27.44 -4.88 -6.62
N THR A 237 26.56 -4.24 -7.38
CA THR A 237 25.92 -2.98 -6.97
C THR A 237 24.51 -3.21 -6.40
N CYS A 238 24.06 -4.47 -6.34
CA CYS A 238 22.72 -4.84 -5.91
C CYS A 238 22.72 -5.99 -4.89
N GLY A 239 22.18 -5.73 -3.70
CA GLY A 239 22.00 -6.74 -2.64
C GLY A 239 20.55 -7.19 -2.50
N ILE A 240 20.32 -8.40 -1.98
CA ILE A 240 18.99 -8.90 -1.60
C ILE A 240 18.96 -9.11 -0.08
N LEU A 241 17.88 -8.67 0.56
CA LEU A 241 17.56 -8.96 1.94
C LEU A 241 16.18 -9.60 2.03
N THR A 242 16.08 -10.75 2.68
CA THR A 242 14.81 -11.40 2.98
C THR A 242 14.44 -11.17 4.44
N VAL A 243 13.23 -10.68 4.68
CA VAL A 243 12.62 -10.50 5.99
C VAL A 243 11.51 -11.54 6.12
N GLU A 244 11.73 -12.51 6.98
CA GLU A 244 10.75 -13.54 7.26
C GLU A 244 9.52 -12.93 7.95
N GLY A 245 8.34 -13.23 7.41
CA GLY A 245 7.07 -12.81 7.98
C GLY A 245 6.67 -13.64 9.19
N ARG A 246 5.51 -13.30 9.75
CA ARG A 246 4.81 -14.13 10.74
C ARG A 246 3.46 -14.50 10.14
N THR A 247 3.43 -15.57 9.35
CA THR A 247 2.17 -16.17 8.95
C THR A 247 1.62 -17.00 10.11
N PHE A 248 0.34 -16.82 10.39
CA PHE A 248 -0.39 -17.72 11.27
C PHE A 248 -0.99 -18.83 10.39
N PRO A 249 -1.13 -20.07 10.90
CA PRO A 249 -1.82 -21.11 10.16
C PRO A 249 -3.23 -20.63 9.82
N VAL A 250 -3.56 -20.67 8.54
CA VAL A 250 -4.91 -20.37 8.04
C VAL A 250 -5.52 -21.67 7.55
N ASP A 251 -6.64 -22.04 8.15
CA ASP A 251 -7.41 -23.19 7.68
C ASP A 251 -8.06 -22.85 6.34
N VAL A 252 -7.74 -23.65 5.33
CA VAL A 252 -8.31 -23.51 3.98
C VAL A 252 -9.45 -24.50 3.84
N PHE A 253 -10.67 -23.97 3.73
CA PHE A 253 -11.86 -24.79 3.46
C PHE A 253 -12.20 -24.74 1.98
N TYR A 254 -12.50 -25.90 1.42
CA TYR A 254 -12.95 -26.05 0.03
C TYR A 254 -14.43 -26.40 0.01
N THR A 255 -15.15 -25.90 -0.99
CA THR A 255 -16.53 -26.32 -1.21
C THR A 255 -16.54 -27.69 -1.89
N VAL A 256 -17.47 -28.57 -1.50
CA VAL A 256 -17.58 -29.94 -2.07
C VAL A 256 -18.07 -29.91 -3.51
N SER A 257 -18.84 -28.88 -3.88
CA SER A 257 -19.32 -28.62 -5.23
C SER A 257 -19.08 -27.16 -5.63
N PRO A 258 -19.03 -26.84 -6.94
CA PRO A 258 -19.01 -25.46 -7.40
C PRO A 258 -20.20 -24.68 -6.84
N VAL A 259 -19.94 -23.49 -6.29
CA VAL A 259 -20.97 -22.61 -5.73
C VAL A 259 -21.27 -21.48 -6.72
N ILE A 260 -22.56 -21.18 -6.91
CA ILE A 260 -22.99 -20.01 -7.68
C ILE A 260 -22.69 -18.75 -6.87
N ILE A 261 -21.91 -17.84 -7.44
CA ILE A 261 -21.47 -16.62 -6.77
C ILE A 261 -22.45 -15.48 -7.09
N HIS A 262 -23.24 -15.06 -6.10
CA HIS A 262 -24.14 -13.90 -6.18
C HIS A 262 -23.67 -12.77 -5.26
N CYS A 263 -23.52 -11.54 -5.79
CA CYS A 263 -23.38 -10.30 -5.01
C CYS A 263 -22.29 -10.31 -3.91
N VAL A 264 -21.10 -10.82 -4.22
CA VAL A 264 -19.94 -10.78 -3.30
C VAL A 264 -19.15 -9.48 -3.42
N PRO A 265 -18.57 -8.96 -2.32
CA PRO A 265 -17.67 -7.82 -2.35
C PRO A 265 -16.36 -8.14 -3.11
N SER A 266 -15.82 -7.15 -3.84
CA SER A 266 -14.60 -7.27 -4.66
C SER A 266 -13.30 -7.22 -3.83
N PRO A 267 -12.18 -7.85 -4.29
CA PRO A 267 -12.02 -8.63 -5.53
C PRO A 267 -12.37 -10.13 -5.37
N VAL A 268 -12.83 -10.76 -6.46
CA VAL A 268 -13.15 -12.21 -6.49
C VAL A 268 -12.12 -12.96 -7.35
N ILE A 269 -11.50 -14.00 -6.78
CA ILE A 269 -10.57 -14.87 -7.50
C ILE A 269 -11.16 -16.29 -7.56
N ILE A 270 -11.35 -16.81 -8.77
CA ILE A 270 -11.86 -18.14 -9.04
C ILE A 270 -10.74 -18.96 -9.68
N HIS A 271 -10.28 -20.00 -9.00
CA HIS A 271 -9.14 -20.82 -9.42
C HIS A 271 -9.45 -22.32 -9.27
N CYS A 272 -9.24 -23.10 -10.34
CA CYS A 272 -9.41 -24.57 -10.34
C CYS A 272 -10.80 -25.05 -9.86
N VAL A 273 -11.87 -24.37 -10.27
CA VAL A 273 -13.24 -24.76 -9.93
C VAL A 273 -13.82 -25.65 -11.05
N PRO A 274 -14.52 -26.76 -10.73
CA PRO A 274 -15.23 -27.56 -11.73
C PRO A 274 -16.32 -26.73 -12.45
N SER A 275 -16.56 -27.01 -13.73
CA SER A 275 -17.59 -26.34 -14.53
C SER A 275 -19.00 -26.88 -14.26
N PRO A 276 -20.08 -26.11 -14.50
CA PRO A 276 -20.12 -24.71 -14.97
C PRO A 276 -19.97 -23.68 -13.85
N VAL A 277 -19.30 -22.55 -14.13
CA VAL A 277 -19.19 -21.40 -13.21
C VAL A 277 -20.16 -20.31 -13.63
N ILE A 278 -21.05 -19.88 -12.72
CA ILE A 278 -22.02 -18.81 -12.95
C ILE A 278 -21.68 -17.61 -12.05
N ILE A 279 -21.47 -16.44 -12.66
CA ILE A 279 -21.10 -15.20 -11.97
C ILE A 279 -22.22 -14.17 -12.18
N HIS A 280 -22.79 -13.66 -11.08
CA HIS A 280 -23.90 -12.70 -11.15
C HIS A 280 -23.71 -11.49 -10.23
N CYS A 281 -23.83 -10.26 -10.77
CA CYS A 281 -23.77 -8.99 -10.03
C CYS A 281 -22.52 -8.81 -9.14
N VAL A 282 -21.32 -9.05 -9.67
CA VAL A 282 -20.06 -8.89 -8.92
C VAL A 282 -19.32 -7.60 -9.35
N PRO A 283 -18.90 -6.72 -8.43
CA PRO A 283 -18.09 -5.54 -8.74
C PRO A 283 -16.65 -5.92 -9.14
N SER A 284 -16.06 -5.14 -10.06
CA SER A 284 -14.67 -5.33 -10.55
C SER A 284 -13.61 -5.17 -9.43
N PRO A 285 -12.48 -5.93 -9.45
CA PRO A 285 -12.08 -6.94 -10.44
C PRO A 285 -12.47 -8.39 -10.09
N VAL A 286 -12.75 -9.19 -11.13
CA VAL A 286 -12.96 -10.65 -11.05
C VAL A 286 -11.89 -11.36 -11.87
N ILE A 287 -11.14 -12.26 -11.25
CA ILE A 287 -10.04 -13.00 -11.89
C ILE A 287 -10.42 -14.49 -11.95
N ILE A 288 -10.42 -15.08 -13.14
CA ILE A 288 -10.75 -16.50 -13.37
C ILE A 288 -9.55 -17.19 -14.01
N HIS A 289 -9.10 -18.30 -13.43
CA HIS A 289 -7.93 -19.05 -13.91
C HIS A 289 -8.16 -20.56 -13.79
N CYS A 290 -7.72 -21.35 -14.78
CA CYS A 290 -7.82 -22.82 -14.80
C CYS A 290 -9.25 -23.36 -14.54
N VAL A 291 -10.27 -22.75 -15.16
CA VAL A 291 -11.66 -23.22 -15.08
C VAL A 291 -12.07 -23.85 -16.41
N PRO A 292 -12.49 -25.13 -16.45
CA PRO A 292 -13.00 -25.77 -17.66
C PRO A 292 -14.32 -25.11 -18.14
N SER A 293 -14.63 -25.20 -19.43
CA SER A 293 -15.87 -24.65 -19.99
C SER A 293 -17.12 -25.41 -19.51
N PRO A 294 -18.31 -24.76 -19.41
CA PRO A 294 -18.61 -23.35 -19.71
C PRO A 294 -18.57 -22.42 -18.48
N VAL A 295 -18.21 -21.15 -18.72
CA VAL A 295 -18.29 -20.04 -17.74
C VAL A 295 -19.36 -19.06 -18.21
N ILE A 296 -20.37 -18.81 -17.37
CA ILE A 296 -21.53 -17.96 -17.68
C ILE A 296 -21.48 -16.72 -16.79
N ILE A 297 -21.45 -15.54 -17.40
CA ILE A 297 -21.38 -14.25 -16.69
C ILE A 297 -22.66 -13.47 -16.98
N HIS A 298 -23.37 -13.05 -15.92
CA HIS A 298 -24.62 -12.32 -16.02
C HIS A 298 -24.56 -11.03 -15.18
N CYS A 299 -24.70 -9.86 -15.84
CA CYS A 299 -24.69 -8.52 -15.24
C CYS A 299 -23.44 -8.19 -14.37
N LEU A 300 -22.44 -7.57 -14.99
CA LEU A 300 -21.27 -7.00 -14.28
C LEU A 300 -21.48 -5.50 -14.09
N LEU A 301 -21.39 -5.03 -12.85
CA LEU A 301 -21.39 -3.61 -12.52
C LEU A 301 -19.99 -3.05 -12.81
N SER A 302 -19.83 -2.43 -13.99
CA SER A 302 -18.63 -1.75 -14.52
C SER A 302 -17.48 -2.64 -15.03
N TRP A 303 -17.29 -2.70 -16.36
CA TRP A 303 -16.17 -3.36 -17.03
C TRP A 303 -15.36 -2.42 -17.96
N LYS A 304 -14.02 -2.48 -17.87
CA LYS A 304 -13.03 -2.09 -18.89
C LYS A 304 -12.02 -3.24 -19.00
N PHE A 305 -11.77 -3.76 -20.20
CA PHE A 305 -10.94 -4.94 -20.47
C PHE A 305 -9.55 -4.58 -21.04
N PRO A 306 -8.56 -5.49 -20.95
CA PRO A 306 -8.20 -6.29 -22.14
C PRO A 306 -8.03 -7.81 -21.83
N LEU A 307 -8.65 -8.66 -22.65
CA LEU A 307 -8.53 -10.13 -22.58
C LEU A 307 -7.19 -10.59 -23.17
N PHE A 308 -6.51 -11.51 -22.49
CA PHE A 308 -5.53 -12.41 -23.10
C PHE A 308 -6.07 -13.84 -23.01
N THR A 309 -6.49 -14.39 -24.15
CA THR A 309 -6.69 -15.83 -24.32
C THR A 309 -5.39 -16.42 -24.88
N LYS A 310 -4.76 -17.35 -24.17
CA LYS A 310 -3.80 -18.29 -24.79
C LYS A 310 -4.54 -19.61 -25.06
N SER A 311 -4.42 -20.05 -26.30
CA SER A 311 -4.75 -21.37 -26.83
C SER A 311 -4.07 -22.49 -26.06
#